data_AF-A0AAE2XFU0-F1
#
_entry.id   AF-A0AAE2XFU0-F1
#
_cell.length_a   1.000
_cell.length_b   1.000
_cell.length_c   1.000
_cell.angle_alpha   90.00
_cell.angle_beta   90.00
_cell.angle_gamma   90.00
#
_symmetry.space_group_name_H-M   'P 1'
#
loop_
_entity.id
_entity.type
_entity.pdbx_description
1 polymer ?
#
loop_
_entity_poly.entity_id
_entity_poly.type
_entity_poly.pdbx_seq_one_letter_code
_entity_poly.pdbx_strand_id
1 'polypeptide(L)'
;MNKPNNKSATNKYKYNQRPTDLRHKRKSTSVNAFSHQSPRKVILFNKPFDVLPQFTDEQGRDTLKNYIPITGIYAAGRLDRDSEGLLILTNDGKLQARLTQPEKKTGKIYYAQVEGIPEETALIKFRQGLQLNDGLTQPAGVELVNEPDWLWPRTPPIRERKNIPTSWLKITLYEGRNRQVRRMTANIGYPTLRLIRYQVGEFSLGNLSVGEWKEVNVV
;
A
#
# COMPACT_ATOMS: atom_id res chain seq x y z
N MET A 1 -43.32 12.89 -56.49
CA MET A 1 -42.87 12.30 -57.77
C MET A 1 -42.48 10.83 -57.55
N ASN A 2 -43.35 9.94 -58.03
CA ASN A 2 -43.17 8.57 -58.52
C ASN A 2 -42.07 7.64 -57.92
N LYS A 3 -42.52 6.63 -57.15
CA LYS A 3 -42.22 5.21 -57.42
C LYS A 3 -42.80 4.83 -58.82
N PRO A 4 -42.52 3.69 -59.51
CA PRO A 4 -42.00 2.40 -59.02
C PRO A 4 -41.12 1.57 -60.02
N ASN A 5 -40.61 0.43 -59.55
CA ASN A 5 -40.63 -0.91 -60.20
C ASN A 5 -39.90 -1.88 -59.25
N ASN A 6 -40.53 -2.72 -58.44
CA ASN A 6 -41.51 -3.79 -58.64
C ASN A 6 -41.01 -4.96 -59.52
N LYS A 7 -40.63 -6.06 -58.86
CA LYS A 7 -41.18 -7.43 -58.99
C LYS A 7 -40.33 -8.37 -58.11
N SER A 8 -40.89 -9.02 -57.08
CA SER A 8 -41.60 -10.33 -57.14
C SER A 8 -40.65 -11.45 -57.59
N ALA A 9 -40.46 -12.60 -56.94
CA ALA A 9 -41.18 -13.31 -55.89
C ALA A 9 -40.32 -14.50 -55.37
N THR A 10 -40.65 -14.96 -54.15
CA THR A 10 -40.70 -16.37 -53.69
C THR A 10 -39.48 -17.30 -53.84
N ASN A 11 -39.00 -17.87 -52.73
CA ASN A 11 -39.26 -19.29 -52.42
C ASN A 11 -38.89 -19.71 -50.98
N LYS A 12 -39.76 -20.53 -50.37
CA LYS A 12 -39.55 -21.32 -49.14
C LYS A 12 -38.62 -22.50 -49.46
N TYR A 13 -37.81 -23.00 -48.52
CA TYR A 13 -37.45 -24.42 -48.22
C TYR A 13 -36.37 -24.41 -47.10
N LYS A 14 -36.70 -24.77 -45.85
CA LYS A 14 -36.45 -26.05 -45.17
C LYS A 14 -34.99 -26.56 -45.14
N TYR A 15 -34.46 -26.61 -43.91
CA TYR A 15 -33.44 -27.49 -43.32
C TYR A 15 -32.22 -27.88 -44.17
N ASN A 16 -31.02 -27.47 -43.70
CA ASN A 16 -29.84 -28.32 -43.80
C ASN A 16 -28.92 -28.18 -42.58
N GLN A 17 -28.46 -29.34 -42.14
CA GLN A 17 -27.67 -29.64 -40.95
C GLN A 17 -26.27 -29.00 -41.04
N ARG A 18 -25.77 -28.48 -39.91
CA ARG A 18 -24.36 -28.01 -39.81
C ARG A 18 -23.46 -29.12 -39.29
N PRO A 19 -22.20 -29.20 -39.77
CA PRO A 19 -21.33 -30.35 -39.54
C PRO A 19 -20.74 -30.37 -38.13
N THR A 20 -20.47 -31.58 -37.67
CA THR A 20 -19.70 -31.94 -36.48
C THR A 20 -18.28 -31.36 -36.56
N ASP A 21 -17.94 -30.45 -35.66
CA ASP A 21 -16.59 -29.89 -35.58
C ASP A 21 -15.69 -30.67 -34.61
N LEU A 22 -14.48 -30.92 -35.08
CA LEU A 22 -13.53 -31.92 -34.59
C LEU A 22 -12.92 -31.52 -33.24
N ARG A 23 -13.02 -32.42 -32.26
CA ARG A 23 -12.31 -32.35 -30.97
C ARG A 23 -10.79 -32.31 -31.19
N HIS A 24 -10.21 -31.10 -31.18
CA HIS A 24 -8.79 -30.93 -30.93
C HIS A 24 -8.53 -31.11 -29.42
N LYS A 25 -8.15 -32.33 -29.04
CA LYS A 25 -7.58 -32.65 -27.73
C LYS A 25 -6.29 -31.83 -27.58
N ARG A 26 -6.35 -30.66 -26.93
CA ARG A 26 -5.16 -29.97 -26.44
C ARG A 26 -4.50 -30.89 -25.42
N LYS A 27 -3.37 -31.48 -25.79
CA LYS A 27 -2.46 -32.13 -24.85
C LYS A 27 -2.10 -31.08 -23.80
N SER A 28 -2.62 -31.25 -22.59
CA SER A 28 -2.13 -30.53 -21.42
C SER A 28 -0.69 -31.00 -21.20
N THR A 29 0.28 -30.27 -21.75
CA THR A 29 1.66 -30.35 -21.27
C THR A 29 1.62 -29.94 -19.81
N SER A 30 1.63 -30.94 -18.95
CA SER A 30 1.92 -30.80 -17.53
C SER A 30 3.27 -30.13 -17.42
N VAL A 31 3.26 -28.81 -17.22
CA VAL A 31 4.45 -28.09 -16.78
C VAL A 31 4.70 -28.62 -15.37
N ASN A 32 5.59 -29.60 -15.25
CA ASN A 32 6.21 -29.96 -13.99
C ASN A 32 6.95 -28.72 -13.50
N ALA A 33 6.25 -27.86 -12.79
CA ALA A 33 6.81 -26.74 -12.07
C ALA A 33 7.59 -27.34 -10.89
N PHE A 34 8.88 -27.57 -11.11
CA PHE A 34 9.83 -27.80 -10.04
C PHE A 34 9.75 -26.62 -9.07
N SER A 35 8.96 -26.79 -8.01
CA SER A 35 8.86 -25.86 -6.89
C SER A 35 10.15 -25.93 -6.08
N HIS A 36 11.24 -25.38 -6.60
CA HIS A 36 12.28 -24.88 -5.72
C HIS A 36 11.69 -23.64 -5.04
N GLN A 37 10.97 -23.86 -3.93
CA GLN A 37 10.65 -22.77 -3.03
C GLN A 37 12.00 -22.21 -2.56
N SER A 38 12.36 -21.05 -3.10
CA SER A 38 13.51 -20.31 -2.62
C SER A 38 13.35 -20.12 -1.10
N PRO A 39 14.45 -20.16 -0.33
CA PRO A 39 14.39 -19.94 1.11
C PRO A 39 13.57 -18.68 1.44
N ARG A 40 12.77 -18.77 2.50
CA ARG A 40 11.98 -17.63 2.99
C ARG A 40 12.91 -16.47 3.30
N LYS A 41 12.64 -15.32 2.70
CA LYS A 41 13.33 -14.06 2.97
C LYS A 41 12.37 -13.04 3.56
N VAL A 42 12.79 -12.37 4.61
CA VAL A 42 12.06 -11.26 5.21
C VAL A 42 13.05 -10.12 5.42
N ILE A 43 12.85 -9.02 4.70
CA ILE A 43 13.69 -7.84 4.75
C ILE A 43 12.90 -6.72 5.41
N LEU A 44 13.50 -6.08 6.41
CA LEU A 44 13.03 -4.82 6.97
C LEU A 44 13.84 -3.70 6.34
N PHE A 45 13.18 -2.71 5.78
CA PHE A 45 13.80 -1.57 5.12
C PHE A 45 13.26 -0.27 5.71
N ASN A 46 14.15 0.66 6.08
CA ASN A 46 13.76 2.01 6.43
C ASN A 46 13.68 2.85 5.15
N LYS A 47 12.48 2.88 4.53
CA LYS A 47 12.25 3.52 3.23
C LYS A 47 12.45 5.04 3.34
N PRO A 48 13.36 5.64 2.55
CA PRO A 48 13.49 7.09 2.48
C PRO A 48 12.25 7.77 1.89
N PHE A 49 12.15 9.08 2.08
CA PHE A 49 11.16 9.91 1.41
C PHE A 49 11.39 9.88 -0.11
N ASP A 50 10.32 10.04 -0.88
CA ASP A 50 10.32 10.09 -2.34
C ASP A 50 10.73 8.79 -3.09
N VAL A 51 10.88 7.68 -2.37
CA VAL A 51 11.17 6.35 -2.96
C VAL A 51 9.90 5.54 -3.14
N LEU A 52 9.71 4.92 -4.31
CA LEU A 52 8.59 4.01 -4.55
C LEU A 52 8.77 2.67 -3.78
N PRO A 53 7.69 2.08 -3.23
CA PRO A 53 7.74 0.80 -2.50
C PRO A 53 7.75 -0.41 -3.47
N GLN A 54 8.49 -0.33 -4.57
CA GLN A 54 8.57 -1.36 -5.60
C GLN A 54 9.92 -1.30 -6.32
N PHE A 55 10.31 -2.39 -6.98
CA PHE A 55 11.57 -2.51 -7.70
C PHE A 55 11.50 -2.03 -9.16
N THR A 56 10.31 -1.93 -9.75
CA THR A 56 10.16 -1.54 -11.15
C THR A 56 9.50 -0.17 -11.23
N ASP A 57 10.02 0.71 -12.09
CA ASP A 57 9.38 1.98 -12.42
C ASP A 57 9.47 2.26 -13.92
N GLU A 58 8.49 2.99 -14.44
CA GLU A 58 8.34 3.35 -15.85
C GLU A 58 8.53 4.86 -16.09
N GLN A 59 8.71 5.67 -15.03
CA GLN A 59 8.65 7.14 -15.09
C GLN A 59 9.91 7.82 -14.50
N GLY A 60 11.01 7.08 -14.33
CA GLY A 60 12.29 7.61 -13.85
C GLY A 60 12.33 8.00 -12.37
N ARG A 61 11.43 7.47 -11.54
CA ARG A 61 11.37 7.69 -10.09
C ARG A 61 12.32 6.76 -9.35
N ASP A 62 12.74 7.17 -8.14
CA ASP A 62 13.57 6.33 -7.28
C ASP A 62 12.80 5.08 -6.79
N THR A 63 13.48 3.94 -6.72
CA THR A 63 12.91 2.62 -6.43
C THR A 63 13.76 1.82 -5.45
N LEU A 64 13.22 0.70 -4.97
CA LEU A 64 13.93 -0.19 -4.05
C LEU A 64 15.22 -0.79 -4.64
N LYS A 65 15.37 -0.82 -5.97
CA LYS A 65 16.59 -1.35 -6.63
C LYS A 65 17.86 -0.59 -6.26
N ASN A 66 17.74 0.70 -5.96
CA ASN A 66 18.88 1.54 -5.60
C ASN A 66 19.38 1.29 -4.16
N TYR A 67 18.61 0.55 -3.35
CA TYR A 67 18.91 0.31 -1.94
C TYR A 67 19.13 -1.17 -1.62
N ILE A 68 18.43 -2.08 -2.33
CA ILE A 68 18.34 -3.49 -1.96
C ILE A 68 18.72 -4.37 -3.15
N PRO A 69 19.91 -5.02 -3.13
CA PRO A 69 20.38 -5.90 -4.20
C PRO A 69 19.79 -7.32 -4.09
N ILE A 70 18.52 -7.45 -3.68
CA ILE A 70 17.83 -8.73 -3.51
C ILE A 70 16.64 -8.80 -4.47
N THR A 71 16.63 -9.82 -5.31
CA THR A 71 15.55 -10.08 -6.27
C THR A 71 14.50 -11.03 -5.69
N GLY A 72 13.30 -11.03 -6.27
CA GLY A 72 12.23 -11.98 -5.93
C GLY A 72 11.51 -11.72 -4.61
N ILE A 73 11.72 -10.55 -4.00
CA ILE A 73 11.01 -10.08 -2.81
C ILE A 73 10.09 -8.90 -3.17
N TYR A 74 8.97 -8.78 -2.47
CA TYR A 74 7.97 -7.74 -2.72
C TYR A 74 7.40 -7.19 -1.41
N ALA A 75 6.82 -6.00 -1.47
CA ALA A 75 6.22 -5.34 -0.30
C ALA A 75 5.07 -6.16 0.33
N ALA A 76 5.24 -6.54 1.59
CA ALA A 76 4.19 -7.01 2.48
C ALA A 76 3.46 -5.83 3.11
N GLY A 77 2.72 -5.11 2.28
CA GLY A 77 2.04 -3.88 2.65
C GLY A 77 2.79 -2.66 2.14
N ARG A 78 2.23 -2.04 1.10
CA ARG A 78 2.82 -0.86 0.46
C ARG A 78 2.96 0.30 1.45
N LEU A 79 3.91 1.17 1.16
CA LEU A 79 4.12 2.44 1.84
C LEU A 79 4.19 3.52 0.77
N ASP A 80 3.39 4.57 0.89
CA ASP A 80 3.33 5.60 -0.15
C ASP A 80 4.70 6.23 -0.42
N ARG A 81 4.91 6.71 -1.65
CA ARG A 81 6.16 7.37 -2.06
C ARG A 81 6.56 8.50 -1.11
N ASP A 82 5.58 9.31 -0.73
CA ASP A 82 5.74 10.47 0.16
C ASP A 82 5.70 10.12 1.66
N SER A 83 5.68 8.83 2.01
CA SER A 83 5.81 8.35 3.38
C SER A 83 7.19 7.71 3.59
N GLU A 84 7.61 7.61 4.84
CA GLU A 84 8.94 7.15 5.25
C GLU A 84 8.82 5.98 6.23
N GLY A 85 9.94 5.31 6.51
CA GLY A 85 10.03 4.30 7.57
C GLY A 85 9.82 2.88 7.09
N LEU A 86 9.34 2.04 7.99
CA LEU A 86 9.37 0.58 7.87
C LEU A 86 8.57 0.09 6.66
N LEU A 87 9.27 -0.53 5.73
CA LEU A 87 8.75 -1.35 4.64
C LEU A 87 9.22 -2.78 4.85
N ILE A 88 8.28 -3.72 4.90
CA ILE A 88 8.59 -5.15 4.98
C ILE A 88 8.55 -5.70 3.56
N LEU A 89 9.61 -6.40 3.16
CA LEU A 89 9.69 -7.11 1.88
C LEU A 89 9.85 -8.60 2.13
N THR A 90 9.16 -9.42 1.35
CA THR A 90 9.26 -10.88 1.48
C THR A 90 8.94 -11.58 0.17
N ASN A 91 9.42 -12.82 0.03
CA ASN A 91 8.98 -13.78 -0.98
C ASN A 91 7.91 -14.76 -0.46
N ASP A 92 7.51 -14.64 0.81
CA ASP A 92 6.52 -15.51 1.45
C ASP A 92 5.12 -14.90 1.39
N GLY A 93 4.28 -15.46 0.53
CA GLY A 93 2.88 -15.04 0.36
C GLY A 93 2.01 -15.22 1.62
N LYS A 94 2.33 -16.18 2.51
CA LYS A 94 1.59 -16.35 3.77
C LYS A 94 1.89 -15.21 4.74
N LEU A 95 3.16 -14.83 4.85
CA LEU A 95 3.55 -13.67 5.64
C LEU A 95 2.95 -12.38 5.06
N GLN A 96 3.01 -12.20 3.74
CA GLN A 96 2.40 -11.07 3.05
C GLN A 96 0.91 -10.96 3.42
N ALA A 97 0.14 -12.04 3.23
CA ALA A 97 -1.27 -12.09 3.57
C ALA A 97 -1.53 -11.76 5.05
N ARG A 98 -0.75 -12.34 5.98
CA ARG A 98 -0.86 -12.07 7.42
C ARG A 98 -0.73 -10.59 7.77
N LEU A 99 0.14 -9.86 7.06
CA LEU A 99 0.43 -8.45 7.34
C LEU A 99 -0.51 -7.48 6.61
N THR A 100 -1.13 -7.89 5.49
CA THR A 100 -1.92 -6.99 4.63
C THR A 100 -3.41 -7.24 4.64
N GLN A 101 -3.89 -8.44 4.99
CA GLN A 101 -5.30 -8.77 4.98
C GLN A 101 -6.07 -7.92 6.02
N PRO A 102 -7.14 -7.20 5.63
CA PRO A 102 -7.91 -6.36 6.55
C PRO A 102 -8.42 -7.10 7.79
N GLU A 103 -8.77 -8.38 7.64
CA GLU A 103 -9.34 -9.23 8.69
C GLU A 103 -8.32 -9.54 9.81
N LYS A 104 -7.02 -9.44 9.51
CA LYS A 104 -5.94 -9.75 10.46
C LYS A 104 -5.70 -8.66 11.49
N LYS A 105 -6.29 -7.46 11.30
CA LYS A 105 -6.15 -6.32 12.21
C LYS A 105 -4.71 -6.06 12.65
N THR A 106 -3.75 -6.21 11.73
CA THR A 106 -2.34 -6.03 12.05
C THR A 106 -2.09 -4.57 12.45
N GLY A 107 -1.69 -4.39 13.71
CA GLY A 107 -1.36 -3.08 14.27
C GLY A 107 -0.20 -2.43 13.54
N LYS A 108 -0.33 -1.14 13.25
CA LYS A 108 0.69 -0.31 12.59
C LYS A 108 0.85 0.97 13.39
N ILE A 109 2.09 1.26 13.79
CA ILE A 109 2.41 2.47 14.53
C ILE A 109 3.08 3.45 13.57
N TYR A 110 2.58 4.67 13.57
CA TYR A 110 3.08 5.79 12.79
C TYR A 110 3.47 6.93 13.70
N TYR A 111 4.49 7.68 13.31
CA TYR A 111 4.77 9.02 13.81
C TYR A 111 4.43 10.00 12.68
N ALA A 112 3.46 10.88 12.95
CA ALA A 112 2.98 11.87 12.00
C ALA A 112 3.29 13.27 12.54
N GLN A 113 4.06 14.04 11.78
CA GLN A 113 4.18 15.47 12.02
C GLN A 113 3.02 16.17 11.34
N VAL A 114 2.30 17.01 12.07
CA VAL A 114 1.11 17.72 11.58
C VAL A 114 1.28 19.23 11.73
N GLU A 115 0.59 20.01 10.90
CA GLU A 115 0.41 21.46 11.14
C GLU A 115 -0.46 21.67 12.39
N GLY A 116 -0.13 22.67 13.20
CA GLY A 116 -0.84 23.01 14.43
C GLY A 116 -0.48 22.12 15.62
N ILE A 117 -1.23 22.29 16.71
CA ILE A 117 -1.17 21.46 17.91
C ILE A 117 -2.58 20.92 18.14
N PRO A 118 -2.83 19.62 17.89
CA PRO A 118 -4.13 19.01 18.09
C PRO A 118 -4.66 19.16 19.51
N GLU A 119 -5.85 19.75 19.64
CA GLU A 119 -6.58 19.77 20.90
C GLU A 119 -7.09 18.37 21.28
N GLU A 120 -7.23 18.11 22.58
CA GLU A 120 -7.70 16.82 23.08
C GLU A 120 -9.08 16.43 22.54
N THR A 121 -9.97 17.41 22.30
CA THR A 121 -11.29 17.17 21.68
C THR A 121 -11.18 16.59 20.27
N ALA A 122 -10.19 17.02 19.49
CA ALA A 122 -9.91 16.50 18.16
C ALA A 122 -9.30 15.10 18.23
N LEU A 123 -8.40 14.86 19.20
CA LEU A 123 -7.82 13.54 19.43
C LEU A 123 -8.87 12.52 19.89
N ILE A 124 -9.83 12.90 20.73
CA ILE A 124 -10.95 12.03 21.13
C ILE A 124 -11.76 11.58 19.90
N LYS A 125 -12.12 12.50 18.99
CA LYS A 125 -12.81 12.16 17.74
C LYS A 125 -11.99 11.19 16.88
N PHE A 126 -10.67 11.44 16.77
CA PHE A 126 -9.77 10.56 16.05
C PHE A 126 -9.76 9.13 16.62
N ARG A 127 -9.72 8.99 17.96
CA ARG A 127 -9.72 7.67 18.63
C ARG A 127 -11.01 6.89 18.41
N GLN A 128 -12.15 7.58 18.40
CA GLN A 128 -13.48 6.98 18.23
C GLN A 128 -13.75 6.53 16.78
N GLY A 129 -13.09 7.17 15.81
CA GLY A 129 -13.25 6.91 14.39
C GLY A 129 -13.89 8.09 13.66
N LEU A 130 -13.50 8.27 12.39
CA LEU A 130 -13.86 9.42 11.58
C LEU A 130 -14.58 8.95 10.32
N GLN A 131 -15.62 9.69 9.91
CA GLN A 131 -16.27 9.47 8.62
C GLN A 131 -15.37 10.02 7.50
N LEU A 132 -14.81 9.12 6.70
CA LEU A 132 -14.09 9.46 5.47
C LEU A 132 -14.97 9.17 4.24
N ASN A 133 -14.48 9.54 3.05
CA ASN A 133 -15.20 9.34 1.79
C ASN A 133 -15.44 7.87 1.43
N ASP A 134 -14.60 6.95 1.92
CA ASP A 134 -14.69 5.49 1.77
C ASP A 134 -15.26 4.80 3.03
N GLY A 135 -15.93 5.56 3.92
CA GLY A 135 -16.65 5.02 5.08
C GLY A 135 -16.09 5.44 6.45
N LEU A 136 -16.72 4.96 7.53
CA LEU A 136 -16.25 5.16 8.90
C LEU A 136 -14.93 4.42 9.15
N THR A 137 -13.96 5.04 9.83
CA THR A 137 -12.73 4.33 10.26
C THR A 137 -12.97 3.49 11.50
N GLN A 138 -12.16 2.44 11.65
CA GLN A 138 -12.07 1.72 12.92
C GLN A 138 -11.51 2.64 14.01
N PRO A 139 -11.76 2.31 15.29
CA PRO A 139 -11.07 2.96 16.40
C PRO A 139 -9.55 2.89 16.26
N ALA A 140 -8.87 3.93 16.72
CA ALA A 140 -7.44 4.12 16.57
C ALA A 140 -6.80 4.63 17.86
N GLY A 141 -5.50 4.34 18.03
CA GLY A 141 -4.69 5.02 19.04
C GLY A 141 -4.16 6.34 18.47
N VAL A 142 -4.22 7.41 19.25
CA VAL A 142 -3.47 8.64 18.96
C VAL A 142 -3.04 9.33 20.25
N GLU A 143 -1.77 9.71 20.29
CA GLU A 143 -1.10 10.40 21.39
C GLU A 143 -0.32 11.60 20.82
N LEU A 144 -0.44 12.76 21.46
CA LEU A 144 0.47 13.87 21.24
C LEU A 144 1.80 13.53 21.92
N VAL A 145 2.91 13.62 21.18
CA VAL A 145 4.24 13.23 21.67
C VAL A 145 5.26 14.30 21.31
N ASN A 146 6.39 14.29 22.01
CA ASN A 146 7.54 15.07 21.60
C ASN A 146 8.10 14.58 20.26
N GLU A 147 8.89 15.42 19.60
CA GLU A 147 9.69 14.98 18.47
C GLU A 147 10.55 13.78 18.87
N PRO A 148 10.54 12.67 18.12
CA PRO A 148 11.30 11.50 18.52
C PRO A 148 12.81 11.72 18.45
N ASP A 149 13.56 11.34 19.48
CA ASP A 149 15.02 11.53 19.52
C ASP A 149 15.79 10.74 18.44
N TRP A 150 15.18 9.67 17.91
CA TRP A 150 15.73 8.86 16.81
C TRP A 150 15.43 9.40 15.42
N LEU A 151 14.76 10.57 15.32
CA LEU A 151 14.32 11.14 14.06
C LEU A 151 15.52 11.58 13.20
N TRP A 152 15.49 11.18 11.92
CA TRP A 152 16.44 11.65 10.92
C TRP A 152 15.92 12.89 10.16
N PRO A 153 16.82 13.72 9.60
CA PRO A 153 16.41 14.81 8.71
C PRO A 153 15.78 14.28 7.41
N ARG A 154 14.74 14.95 6.93
CA ARG A 154 14.11 14.59 5.64
C ARG A 154 14.78 15.35 4.48
N THR A 155 14.97 14.67 3.35
CA THR A 155 15.42 15.30 2.09
C THR A 155 14.34 15.13 1.01
N PRO A 156 13.83 16.22 0.41
CA PRO A 156 13.98 17.61 0.86
C PRO A 156 13.30 17.84 2.22
N PRO A 157 13.70 18.89 2.97
CA PRO A 157 13.10 19.21 4.26
C PRO A 157 11.60 19.52 4.12
N ILE A 158 10.90 19.53 5.25
CA ILE A 158 9.52 20.01 5.28
C ILE A 158 9.53 21.52 5.05
N ARG A 159 8.56 22.00 4.27
CA ARG A 159 8.38 23.43 4.10
C ARG A 159 7.83 24.02 5.39
N GLU A 160 8.68 24.69 6.14
CA GLU A 160 8.29 25.40 7.34
C GLU A 160 7.51 26.68 7.01
N ARG A 161 6.50 26.97 7.82
CA ARG A 161 5.73 28.21 7.79
C ARG A 161 5.95 28.92 9.11
N LYS A 162 6.63 30.07 9.10
CA LYS A 162 7.10 30.79 10.30
C LYS A 162 6.06 30.96 11.41
N ASN A 163 4.78 31.07 11.07
CA ASN A 163 3.70 31.39 12.02
C ASN A 163 2.75 30.22 12.30
N ILE A 164 3.09 29.00 11.86
CA ILE A 164 2.25 27.81 12.10
C ILE A 164 3.13 26.78 12.84
N PRO A 165 2.85 26.49 14.12
CA PRO A 165 3.60 25.47 14.83
C PRO A 165 3.35 24.09 14.21
N THR A 166 4.20 23.13 14.53
CA THR A 166 3.99 21.72 14.19
C THR A 166 4.08 20.87 15.44
N SER A 167 3.37 19.76 15.45
CA SER A 167 3.45 18.77 16.54
C SER A 167 3.56 17.35 16.00
N TRP A 168 4.00 16.43 16.86
CA TRP A 168 4.10 15.01 16.54
C TRP A 168 2.98 14.20 17.17
N LEU A 169 2.38 13.33 16.36
CA LEU A 169 1.38 12.36 16.79
C LEU A 169 1.93 10.94 16.64
N LYS A 170 1.82 10.14 17.69
CA LYS A 170 1.98 8.69 17.61
C LYS A 170 0.61 8.07 17.36
N ILE A 171 0.44 7.45 16.19
CA ILE A 171 -0.84 6.93 15.71
C ILE A 171 -0.75 5.41 15.55
N THR A 172 -1.69 4.69 16.15
CA THR A 172 -1.81 3.23 16.01
C THR A 172 -3.07 2.88 15.25
N LEU A 173 -2.93 2.27 14.07
CA LEU A 173 -4.04 1.80 13.24
C LEU A 173 -4.05 0.27 13.12
N TYR A 174 -5.26 -0.29 13.05
CA TYR A 174 -5.49 -1.72 12.83
C TYR A 174 -6.07 -2.04 11.45
N GLU A 175 -6.21 -1.02 10.60
CA GLU A 175 -6.59 -1.14 9.19
C GLU A 175 -5.53 -0.49 8.29
N GLY A 176 -5.79 -0.40 6.99
CA GLY A 176 -4.80 0.03 5.99
C GLY A 176 -5.43 0.62 4.75
N ARG A 177 -6.31 1.62 4.90
CA ARG A 177 -6.96 2.29 3.76
C ARG A 177 -5.99 3.25 3.08
N ASN A 178 -6.27 3.57 1.81
CA ASN A 178 -5.43 4.49 1.03
C ASN A 178 -5.23 5.82 1.79
N ARG A 179 -3.97 6.22 2.02
CA ARG A 179 -3.60 7.49 2.67
C ARG A 179 -4.29 7.78 4.00
N GLN A 180 -4.69 6.74 4.74
CA GLN A 180 -5.62 6.85 5.86
C GLN A 180 -5.17 7.84 6.94
N VAL A 181 -3.93 7.75 7.43
CA VAL A 181 -3.41 8.67 8.46
C VAL A 181 -3.51 10.13 8.02
N ARG A 182 -3.14 10.42 6.77
CA ARG A 182 -3.18 11.78 6.21
C ARG A 182 -4.60 12.30 6.08
N ARG A 183 -5.54 11.44 5.66
CA ARG A 183 -6.95 11.80 5.54
C ARG A 183 -7.59 12.03 6.91
N MET A 184 -7.28 11.18 7.89
CA MET A 184 -7.81 11.30 9.26
C MET A 184 -7.30 12.56 9.96
N THR A 185 -5.99 12.84 9.89
CA THR A 185 -5.40 14.04 10.49
C THR A 185 -5.90 15.33 9.83
N ALA A 186 -6.06 15.35 8.49
CA ALA A 186 -6.70 16.47 7.79
C ALA A 186 -8.19 16.63 8.16
N ASN A 187 -8.92 15.54 8.36
CA ASN A 187 -10.33 15.56 8.75
C ASN A 187 -10.56 16.23 10.12
N ILE A 188 -9.63 16.06 11.06
CA ILE A 188 -9.66 16.76 12.35
C ILE A 188 -9.01 18.15 12.33
N GLY A 189 -8.58 18.65 11.16
CA GLY A 189 -8.04 20.00 10.98
C GLY A 189 -6.52 20.15 11.04
N TYR A 190 -5.76 19.06 11.19
CA TYR A 190 -4.31 19.08 11.41
C TYR A 190 -3.59 18.28 10.30
N PRO A 191 -3.43 18.83 9.08
CA PRO A 191 -2.89 18.07 7.95
C PRO A 191 -1.46 17.55 8.21
N THR A 192 -1.20 16.31 7.78
CA THR A 192 0.11 15.66 7.92
C THR A 192 1.16 16.25 6.96
N LEU A 193 2.28 16.72 7.53
CA LEU A 193 3.48 17.20 6.83
C LEU A 193 4.49 16.08 6.55
N ARG A 194 4.64 15.17 7.50
CA ARG A 194 5.59 14.04 7.44
C ARG A 194 4.98 12.81 8.10
N LEU A 195 5.19 11.64 7.50
CA LEU A 195 4.62 10.39 7.98
C LEU A 195 5.67 9.29 7.97
N ILE A 196 5.99 8.77 9.15
CA ILE A 196 6.95 7.69 9.35
C ILE A 196 6.20 6.48 9.89
N ARG A 197 6.23 5.36 9.18
CA ARG A 197 5.74 4.09 9.73
C ARG A 197 6.84 3.48 10.58
N TYR A 198 6.63 3.40 11.89
CA TYR A 198 7.63 2.89 12.82
C TYR A 198 7.53 1.37 13.02
N GLN A 199 6.31 0.83 13.02
CA GLN A 199 6.06 -0.58 13.33
C GLN A 199 4.91 -1.16 12.51
N VAL A 200 5.00 -2.44 12.16
CA VAL A 200 3.95 -3.27 11.56
C VAL A 200 3.97 -4.64 12.23
N GLY A 201 2.92 -4.96 13.00
CA GLY A 201 2.88 -6.18 13.80
C GLY A 201 4.05 -6.25 14.77
N GLU A 202 4.84 -7.31 14.69
CA GLU A 202 6.04 -7.54 15.49
C GLU A 202 7.30 -6.83 14.98
N PHE A 203 7.28 -6.32 13.74
CA PHE A 203 8.44 -5.70 13.11
C PHE A 203 8.45 -4.20 13.36
N SER A 204 9.57 -3.67 13.86
CA SER A 204 9.79 -2.23 14.07
C SER A 204 11.07 -1.76 13.38
N LEU A 205 11.21 -0.43 13.22
CA LEU A 205 12.44 0.19 12.72
C LEU A 205 13.64 -0.14 13.62
N GLY A 206 13.47 -0.06 14.95
CA GLY A 206 14.57 -0.20 15.89
C GLY A 206 15.71 0.75 15.53
N ASN A 207 16.93 0.23 15.40
CA ASN A 207 18.13 1.01 15.09
C ASN A 207 18.44 1.09 13.57
N LEU A 208 17.48 0.79 12.70
CA LEU A 208 17.71 0.77 11.25
C LEU A 208 17.74 2.20 10.69
N SER A 209 18.89 2.65 10.19
CA SER A 209 19.05 3.99 9.62
C SER A 209 18.30 4.11 8.30
N VAL A 210 18.06 5.35 7.86
CA VAL A 210 17.37 5.62 6.59
C VAL A 210 18.10 5.01 5.41
N GLY A 211 17.37 4.34 4.53
CA GLY A 211 17.96 3.67 3.37
C GLY A 211 18.66 2.35 3.71
N GLU A 212 18.78 2.00 4.99
CA GLU A 212 19.31 0.70 5.40
C GLU A 212 18.20 -0.36 5.41
N TRP A 213 18.63 -1.58 5.18
CA TRP A 213 17.80 -2.77 5.32
C TRP A 213 18.53 -3.84 6.12
N LYS A 214 17.75 -4.75 6.70
CA LYS A 214 18.27 -5.97 7.33
C LYS A 214 17.39 -7.16 7.00
N GLU A 215 18.01 -8.32 6.84
CA GLU A 215 17.29 -9.59 6.78
C GLU A 215 16.99 -10.07 8.19
N VAL A 216 15.79 -10.59 8.41
CA VAL A 216 15.35 -11.13 9.70
C VAL A 216 14.84 -12.55 9.53
N ASN A 217 15.20 -13.40 10.48
CA ASN A 217 14.63 -14.73 10.59
C ASN A 217 13.30 -14.64 11.32
N VAL A 218 12.24 -15.11 10.68
CA VAL A 218 10.92 -15.24 11.29
C VAL A 218 10.66 -16.72 11.46
N VAL A 219 10.55 -17.18 12.71
CA VAL A 219 10.20 -18.56 13.05
C VAL A 219 8.75 -18.84 12.65
#